data_AF-A0A9Q7EYC6-F1
#
_entry.id   AF-A0A9Q7EYC6-F1
#
_cell.length_a   1.000
_cell.length_b   1.000
_cell.length_c   1.000
_cell.angle_alpha   90.00
_cell.angle_beta   90.00
_cell.angle_gamma   90.00
#
_symmetry.space_group_name_H-M   'P 1'
#
loop_
_entity.id
_entity.type
_entity.pdbx_description
1 polymer ?
#
loop_
_entity_poly.entity_id
_entity_poly.type
_entity_poly.pdbx_seq_one_letter_code
_entity_poly.pdbx_strand_id
1 'polypeptide(L)'
;MSRTQKLTPKQAWFVAEYLVDLNATQAGIRAGYSLKTADSIGLQLLRKTQVALAIQKAQEDRARRGLWLWPWLWRKSVSEW
;
A
#
# COMPACT_ATOMS: atom_id res chain seq x y z
N MET A 1 -18.14 -9.21 17.89
CA MET A 1 -17.07 -8.22 18.18
C MET A 1 -15.82 -8.59 17.37
N SER A 2 -15.62 -7.98 16.19
CA SER A 2 -14.38 -8.19 15.44
C SER A 2 -13.26 -7.38 16.12
N ARG A 3 -12.27 -8.08 16.68
CA ARG A 3 -11.03 -7.45 17.14
C ARG A 3 -10.41 -6.76 15.91
N THR A 4 -10.33 -5.44 15.91
CA THR A 4 -9.54 -4.67 14.93
C THR A 4 -8.08 -5.06 15.13
N GLN A 5 -7.65 -6.13 14.47
CA GLN A 5 -6.33 -6.71 14.60
C GLN A 5 -5.33 -5.76 13.95
N LYS A 6 -4.57 -5.04 14.79
CA LYS A 6 -3.44 -4.21 14.38
C LYS A 6 -2.47 -5.04 13.53
N LEU A 7 -1.98 -4.47 12.43
CA LEU A 7 -1.01 -5.15 11.57
C LEU A 7 0.22 -5.59 12.38
N THR A 8 0.68 -6.81 12.14
CA THR A 8 1.97 -7.24 12.67
C THR A 8 3.10 -6.49 11.95
N PRO A 9 4.30 -6.36 12.54
CA PRO A 9 5.41 -5.68 11.89
C PRO A 9 5.69 -6.23 10.49
N LYS A 10 5.75 -7.56 10.31
CA LYS A 10 5.95 -8.19 8.99
C LYS A 10 4.86 -7.84 7.97
N GLN A 11 3.60 -7.76 8.39
CA GLN A 11 2.52 -7.35 7.50
C GLN A 11 2.63 -5.88 7.10
N ALA A 12 3.07 -5.01 8.02
CA ALA A 12 3.32 -3.61 7.70
C ALA A 12 4.46 -3.45 6.68
N TRP A 13 5.56 -4.20 6.84
CA TRP A 13 6.64 -4.26 5.84
C TRP A 13 6.15 -4.77 4.49
N PHE A 14 5.33 -5.82 4.48
CA PHE A 14 4.71 -6.32 3.25
C PHE A 14 3.88 -5.25 2.54
N VAL A 15 3.06 -4.49 3.27
CA VAL A 15 2.26 -3.39 2.69
C VAL A 15 3.16 -2.31 2.09
N ALA A 16 4.22 -1.92 2.80
CA ALA A 16 5.16 -0.91 2.33
C ALA A 16 5.84 -1.34 1.02
N GLU A 17 6.36 -2.57 0.97
CA GLU A 17 7.03 -3.12 -0.21
C GLU A 17 6.08 -3.34 -1.38
N TYR A 18 4.87 -3.83 -1.11
CA TYR A 18 3.85 -4.05 -2.15
C TYR A 18 3.47 -2.74 -2.87
N LEU A 19 3.47 -1.61 -2.17
CA LEU A 19 3.16 -0.30 -2.77
C LEU A 19 4.28 0.27 -3.64
N VAL A 20 5.45 -0.37 -3.68
CA VAL A 20 6.57 0.00 -4.56
C VAL A 20 6.34 -0.54 -5.96
N ASP A 21 6.06 -1.84 -6.10
CA ASP A 21 6.05 -2.55 -7.38
C ASP A 21 4.76 -3.32 -7.68
N LEU A 22 3.79 -3.34 -6.75
CA LEU A 22 2.55 -4.12 -6.82
C LEU A 22 2.80 -5.61 -7.04
N ASN A 23 3.96 -6.12 -6.62
CA ASN A 23 4.32 -7.52 -6.73
C ASN A 23 4.23 -8.22 -5.38
N ALA A 24 3.16 -8.99 -5.17
CA ALA A 24 2.91 -9.69 -3.91
C ALA A 24 4.02 -10.68 -3.54
N THR A 25 4.60 -11.36 -4.54
CA THR A 25 5.65 -12.36 -4.27
C THR A 25 6.92 -11.65 -3.81
N GLN A 26 7.37 -10.63 -4.55
CA GLN A 26 8.58 -9.88 -4.20
C GLN A 26 8.43 -9.09 -2.89
N ALA A 27 7.25 -8.51 -2.65
CA ALA A 27 6.94 -7.85 -1.39
C ALA A 27 7.00 -8.83 -0.21
N GLY A 28 6.52 -10.06 -0.39
CA GLY A 28 6.64 -11.12 0.60
C GLY A 28 8.10 -11.46 0.93
N ILE A 29 8.95 -11.58 -0.09
CA ILE A 29 10.38 -11.86 0.07
C ILE A 29 11.07 -10.74 0.85
N ARG A 30 10.87 -9.49 0.45
CA ARG A 30 11.47 -8.31 1.11
C ARG A 30 10.96 -8.09 2.53
N ALA A 31 9.71 -8.42 2.80
CA ALA A 31 9.13 -8.41 4.15
C ALA A 31 9.65 -9.54 5.07
N GLY A 32 10.52 -10.41 4.56
CA GLY A 32 11.16 -11.48 5.34
C GLY A 32 10.30 -12.74 5.48
N TYR A 33 9.49 -13.06 4.47
CA TYR A 33 8.87 -14.39 4.32
C TYR A 33 9.77 -15.32 3.51
N SER A 34 9.56 -16.64 3.67
CA SER A 34 10.37 -17.65 2.97
C SER A 34 10.19 -17.56 1.45
N LEU A 35 11.30 -17.60 0.71
CA LEU A 35 11.31 -17.60 -0.76
C LEU A 35 10.39 -18.68 -1.35
N LYS A 36 10.34 -19.86 -0.71
CA LYS A 36 9.58 -21.02 -1.20
C LYS A 36 8.06 -20.85 -1.08
N THR A 37 7.59 -19.91 -0.25
CA THR A 37 6.17 -19.73 0.05
C THR A 37 5.72 -18.27 -0.08
N ALA A 38 6.59 -17.38 -0.54
CA ALA A 38 6.31 -15.95 -0.63
C ALA A 38 5.18 -15.63 -1.60
N ASP A 39 5.03 -16.43 -2.66
CA ASP A 39 3.94 -16.37 -3.63
C ASP A 39 2.58 -16.62 -2.95
N SER A 40 2.48 -17.75 -2.24
CA SER A 40 1.25 -18.21 -1.61
C SER A 40 0.90 -17.33 -0.42
N ILE A 41 1.90 -16.95 0.38
CA ILE A 41 1.74 -16.02 1.51
C ILE A 41 1.35 -14.63 1.01
N GLY A 42 1.97 -14.12 -0.06
CA GLY A 42 1.64 -12.82 -0.63
C GLY A 42 0.17 -12.74 -1.06
N LEU A 43 -0.32 -13.76 -1.77
CA LEU A 43 -1.73 -13.88 -2.14
C LEU A 43 -2.66 -13.96 -0.91
N GLN A 44 -2.28 -14.73 0.10
CA GLN A 44 -3.04 -14.84 1.34
C GLN A 44 -3.08 -13.50 2.11
N LEU A 45 -1.97 -12.76 2.14
CA LEU A 45 -1.88 -11.45 2.78
C LEU A 45 -2.78 -10.44 2.08
N LEU A 46 -2.80 -10.40 0.74
CA LEU A 46 -3.71 -9.54 0.00
C LEU A 46 -5.19 -9.81 0.31
N ARG A 47 -5.56 -11.07 0.58
CA ARG A 47 -6.93 -11.45 0.96
C ARG A 47 -7.29 -11.13 2.42
N LYS A 48 -6.31 -10.84 3.29
CA LYS A 48 -6.59 -10.48 4.68
C LYS A 48 -7.15 -9.07 4.74
N THR A 49 -8.33 -8.92 5.33
CA THR A 49 -9.05 -7.64 5.44
C THR A 49 -8.18 -6.51 6.01
N GLN A 50 -7.38 -6.78 7.04
CA GLN A 50 -6.53 -5.75 7.67
C GLN A 50 -5.41 -5.25 6.74
N VAL A 51 -4.83 -6.14 5.93
CA VAL A 51 -3.78 -5.81 4.96
C VAL A 51 -4.38 -5.04 3.79
N ALA A 52 -5.53 -5.50 3.27
CA ALA A 52 -6.25 -4.82 2.20
C ALA A 52 -6.64 -3.38 2.60
N LEU A 53 -7.19 -3.19 3.81
CA LEU A 53 -7.52 -1.87 4.34
C LEU A 53 -6.28 -0.97 4.48
N ALA A 54 -5.14 -1.52 4.87
CA ALA A 54 -3.91 -0.75 4.99
C ALA A 54 -3.34 -0.34 3.62
N ILE A 55 -3.40 -1.22 2.62
CA ILE A 55 -3.04 -0.90 1.23
C ILE A 55 -3.94 0.21 0.71
N GLN A 56 -5.26 0.08 0.88
CA GLN A 56 -6.23 1.08 0.46
C GLN A 56 -5.93 2.44 1.09
N LYS A 57 -5.77 2.49 2.42
CA LYS A 57 -5.45 3.72 3.14
C LYS A 57 -4.16 4.37 2.63
N ALA A 58 -3.12 3.58 2.39
CA ALA A 58 -1.85 4.10 1.91
C ALA A 58 -1.93 4.61 0.46
N GLN A 59 -2.76 3.99 -0.40
CA GLN A 59 -3.06 4.49 -1.74
C GLN A 59 -3.84 5.81 -1.68
N GLU A 60 -4.84 5.92 -0.82
CA GLU A 60 -5.60 7.16 -0.59
C GLU A 60 -4.69 8.29 -0.10
N ASP A 61 -3.77 8.01 0.83
CA ASP A 61 -2.81 9.00 1.32
C ASP A 61 -1.78 9.41 0.24
N ARG A 62 -1.41 8.50 -0.68
CA ARG A 62 -0.58 8.83 -1.85
C ARG A 62 -1.36 9.70 -2.85
N ALA A 63 -2.61 9.34 -3.13
CA ALA A 63 -3.49 10.11 -4.01
C ALA A 63 -3.74 11.51 -3.45
N ARG A 64 -4.04 11.64 -2.15
CA ARG A 64 -4.26 12.93 -1.48
C ARG A 64 -3.03 13.85 -1.57
N ARG A 65 -1.82 13.30 -1.44
CA ARG A 65 -0.56 14.07 -1.63
C ARG A 65 -0.41 14.60 -3.05
N GLY A 66 -0.71 13.78 -4.07
CA GLY A 66 -0.73 14.24 -5.46
C GLY A 66 -1.84 15.27 -5.72
N LEU A 67 -3.00 15.08 -5.10
CA LEU A 67 -4.16 15.95 -5.26
C LEU A 67 -3.97 17.32 -4.60
N TRP A 68 -3.14 17.47 -3.55
CA TRP A 68 -2.90 18.79 -2.95
C TRP A 68 -2.13 19.73 -3.89
N LEU A 69 -1.27 19.18 -4.75
CA LEU A 69 -0.53 19.94 -5.76
C LEU A 69 -1.42 20.36 -6.94
N TRP A 70 -2.47 19.59 -7.25
CA TRP A 70 -3.24 19.79 -8.48
C TRP A 70 -4.04 21.10 -8.51
N PRO A 71 -4.83 21.47 -7.47
CA PRO A 71 -5.46 22.78 -7.39
C PRO A 71 -4.48 23.95 -7.33
N TRP A 72 -3.24 23.74 -6.87
CA TRP A 72 -2.19 24.78 -6.86
C TRP A 72 -1.59 24.98 -8.26
N LEU A 73 -1.21 23.89 -8.93
CA LEU A 73 -0.71 23.90 -10.32
C LEU A 73 -1.77 24.43 -11.30
N TRP A 74 -3.02 24.00 -11.14
CA TRP A 74 -4.15 24.48 -11.93
C TRP A 74 -4.33 26.00 -11.79
N ARG A 75 -4.23 26.55 -10.58
CA ARG A 75 -4.38 27.98 -10.32
C ARG A 75 -3.24 28.81 -10.92
N LYS A 76 -2.03 28.28 -10.92
CA LYS A 76 -0.84 28.84 -11.58
C LYS A 76 -0.95 28.82 -13.11
N SER A 77 -1.49 27.76 -13.70
CA SER A 77 -1.58 27.59 -15.16
C SER A 77 -2.75 28.33 -15.81
N VAL A 78 -3.84 28.58 -15.08
CA VAL A 78 -5.03 29.30 -15.60
C VAL A 78 -4.84 30.82 -15.56
N SER A 79 -3.79 31.34 -14.90
CA SER A 79 -3.47 32.77 -14.84
C SER A 79 -2.52 33.27 -15.93
N GLU A 80 -2.14 32.41 -16.88
CA GLU A 80 -1.29 32.77 -18.05
C GLU A 80 -2.10 32.98 -19.35
N TRP A 81 -3.39 33.30 -19.26
CA TRP A 81 -4.23 33.71 -20.40
C TRP A 81 -4.93 35.04 -20.14
#